data_AF-A0A377HQ04-F1
#
_entry.id   AF-A0A377HQ04-F1
#
_cell.length_a   1.000
_cell.length_b   1.000
_cell.length_c   1.000
_cell.angle_alpha   90.00
_cell.angle_beta   90.00
_cell.angle_gamma   90.00
#
_symmetry.space_group_name_H-M   'P 1'
#
loop_
_entity.id
_entity.type
_entity.pdbx_description
1 polymer ?
#
loop_
_entity_poly.entity_id
_entity_poly.type
_entity_poly.pdbx_seq_one_letter_code
_entity_poly.pdbx_strand_id
1 'polypeptide(L)'
;MKKLLLLACVLLLGGCGTTGMTQVAKFESADLSNKVVVLLNKNNVTAKLASLKDGYGVLVDDEQEMRARELLAYYNFYFEREDLNDLLESKFASLSKLENVKSNFLQSRELYNKLSIMPSILRVSVVVTGEKAKRTSVLIISLSEISPENKSNIERFLKGVLNEEDKLTISYFVQAV
;
A
#
# COMPACT_ATOMS: atom_id res chain seq x y z
N MET A 1 -44.79 38.39 18.84
CA MET A 1 -43.96 37.63 19.80
C MET A 1 -44.00 36.11 19.56
N LYS A 2 -45.16 35.45 19.46
CA LYS A 2 -45.25 33.99 19.21
C LYS A 2 -44.54 33.50 17.93
N LYS A 3 -44.61 34.26 16.83
CA LYS A 3 -43.96 33.90 15.55
C LYS A 3 -42.42 33.99 15.59
N LEU A 4 -41.88 34.90 16.40
CA LEU A 4 -40.43 35.07 16.56
C LEU A 4 -39.84 33.91 17.39
N LEU A 5 -40.59 33.46 18.40
CA LEU A 5 -40.22 32.33 19.26
C LEU A 5 -40.27 31.00 18.49
N LEU A 6 -41.22 30.85 17.56
CA LEU A 6 -41.30 29.68 16.68
C LEU A 6 -40.13 29.64 15.68
N LEU A 7 -39.71 30.78 15.14
CA LEU A 7 -38.55 30.89 14.25
C LEU A 7 -37.24 30.56 14.98
N ALA A 8 -37.09 31.02 16.23
CA ALA A 8 -35.95 30.68 17.08
C ALA A 8 -35.91 29.18 17.42
N CYS A 9 -37.06 28.55 17.68
CA CYS A 9 -37.13 27.10 17.88
C CYS A 9 -36.75 26.30 16.63
N VAL A 10 -37.16 26.73 15.43
CA VAL A 10 -36.80 26.05 14.17
C VAL A 10 -35.30 26.18 13.88
N LEU A 11 -34.70 27.34 14.17
CA LEU A 11 -33.26 27.55 14.03
C LEU A 11 -32.43 26.73 15.03
N LEU A 12 -32.94 26.52 16.24
CA LEU A 12 -32.29 25.67 17.25
C LEU A 12 -32.42 24.17 16.95
N LEU A 13 -33.50 23.75 16.29
CA LEU A 13 -33.73 22.35 15.89
C LEU A 13 -33.05 21.99 14.55
N GLY A 14 -32.67 22.97 13.73
CA GLY A 14 -31.91 22.77 12.49
C GLY A 14 -30.39 22.70 12.66
N GLY A 15 -29.90 22.82 13.89
CA GLY A 15 -28.47 22.81 14.21
C GLY A 15 -27.94 21.39 14.41
N CYS A 16 -26.91 21.03 13.63
CA CYS A 16 -26.14 19.79 13.69
C CYS A 16 -26.77 18.58 12.98
N GLY A 17 -26.87 18.67 11.65
CA GLY A 17 -26.80 17.46 10.84
C GLY A 17 -25.39 16.89 10.98
N THR A 18 -25.20 15.94 11.91
CA THR A 18 -24.08 15.01 11.78
C THR A 18 -24.22 14.39 10.40
N THR A 19 -23.17 14.38 9.60
CA THR A 19 -23.20 13.90 8.21
C THR A 19 -23.48 12.40 8.07
N GLY A 20 -24.01 11.75 9.13
CA GLY A 20 -24.24 10.32 9.26
C GLY A 20 -22.97 9.49 9.11
N MET A 21 -21.80 10.15 9.12
CA MET A 21 -20.53 9.57 8.75
C MET A 21 -19.44 9.98 9.74
N THR A 22 -18.71 8.98 10.21
CA THR A 22 -17.62 9.08 11.18
C THR A 22 -16.28 8.76 10.51
N GLN A 23 -15.24 9.52 10.88
CA GLN A 23 -13.89 9.26 10.41
C GLN A 23 -13.25 8.08 11.16
N VAL A 24 -12.90 7.02 10.44
CA VAL A 24 -12.30 5.80 11.02
C VAL A 24 -10.79 5.72 10.86
N ALA A 25 -10.22 6.47 9.91
CA ALA A 25 -8.79 6.55 9.69
C ALA A 25 -8.37 7.87 9.02
N LYS A 26 -7.10 8.23 9.18
CA LYS A 26 -6.45 9.35 8.51
C LYS A 26 -5.08 8.89 8.03
N PHE A 27 -4.74 9.19 6.79
CA PHE A 27 -3.44 8.88 6.21
C PHE A 27 -2.86 10.09 5.47
N GLU A 28 -1.54 10.16 5.40
CA GLU A 28 -0.85 11.20 4.62
C GLU A 28 -0.95 10.94 3.11
N SER A 29 -1.01 9.66 2.72
CA SER A 29 -1.07 9.24 1.32
C SER A 29 -2.51 9.06 0.81
N ALA A 30 -2.80 9.71 -0.32
CA ALA A 30 -4.05 9.52 -1.05
C ALA A 30 -4.21 8.07 -1.54
N ASP A 31 -3.12 7.43 -1.99
CA ASP A 31 -3.13 6.04 -2.47
C ASP A 31 -3.47 5.06 -1.35
N LEU A 32 -2.88 5.24 -0.15
CA LEU A 32 -3.20 4.40 1.01
C LEU A 32 -4.67 4.57 1.42
N SER A 33 -5.15 5.81 1.46
CA SER A 33 -6.55 6.12 1.80
C SER A 33 -7.53 5.52 0.78
N ASN A 34 -7.19 5.55 -0.51
CA ASN A 34 -7.98 4.93 -1.57
C ASN A 34 -8.02 3.41 -1.42
N LYS A 35 -6.89 2.76 -1.11
CA LYS A 35 -6.85 1.32 -0.83
C LYS A 35 -7.77 0.93 0.32
N VAL A 36 -7.81 1.75 1.36
CA VAL A 36 -8.72 1.55 2.49
C VAL A 36 -10.18 1.68 2.07
N VAL A 37 -10.53 2.74 1.32
CA VAL A 37 -11.90 2.92 0.82
C VAL A 37 -12.34 1.73 -0.05
N VAL A 38 -11.48 1.27 -0.96
CA VAL A 38 -11.75 0.09 -1.81
C VAL A 38 -11.94 -1.17 -0.98
N LEU A 39 -11.10 -1.39 0.04
CA LEU A 39 -11.22 -2.54 0.94
C LEU A 39 -12.56 -2.54 1.68
N LEU A 40 -12.93 -1.40 2.25
CA LEU A 40 -14.18 -1.25 3.01
C LEU A 40 -15.39 -1.46 2.09
N ASN A 41 -15.41 -0.83 0.91
CA ASN A 41 -16.49 -1.00 -0.06
C ASN A 41 -16.61 -2.45 -0.54
N LYS A 42 -15.50 -3.18 -0.75
CA LYS A 42 -15.52 -4.62 -1.09
C LYS A 42 -16.12 -5.50 0.02
N ASN A 43 -16.10 -5.03 1.27
CA ASN A 43 -16.68 -5.71 2.42
C ASN A 43 -18.08 -5.17 2.79
N ASN A 44 -18.74 -4.48 1.84
CA ASN A 44 -20.06 -3.85 2.03
C ASN A 44 -20.10 -2.82 3.17
N VAL A 45 -18.98 -2.11 3.37
CA VAL A 45 -18.91 -0.96 4.27
C VAL A 45 -18.81 0.29 3.42
N THR A 46 -19.83 1.15 3.47
CA THR A 46 -19.89 2.38 2.68
C THR A 46 -18.82 3.34 3.19
N ALA A 47 -17.78 3.57 2.38
CA ALA A 47 -16.68 4.45 2.74
C ALA A 47 -16.51 5.59 1.73
N LYS A 48 -16.20 6.79 2.23
CA LYS A 48 -15.86 7.98 1.45
C LYS A 48 -14.50 8.52 1.83
N LEU A 49 -13.79 9.03 0.82
CA LEU A 49 -12.57 9.78 1.01
C LEU A 49 -12.92 11.26 1.27
N ALA A 50 -12.33 11.86 2.30
CA ALA A 50 -12.32 13.30 2.48
C ALA A 50 -10.90 13.84 2.39
N SER A 51 -10.73 14.94 1.64
CA SER A 51 -9.49 15.72 1.68
C SER A 51 -9.49 16.53 2.97
N LEU A 52 -8.45 16.37 3.79
CA LEU A 52 -8.21 17.16 5.00
C LEU A 52 -7.04 18.11 4.74
N LYS A 53 -6.85 19.09 5.62
CA LYS A 53 -5.71 20.02 5.52
C LYS A 53 -4.36 19.30 5.58
N ASP A 54 -4.28 18.27 6.42
CA ASP A 54 -3.04 17.52 6.70
C ASP A 54 -3.17 16.05 6.29
N GLY A 55 -3.65 15.80 5.08
CA GLY A 55 -3.78 14.45 4.50
C GLY A 55 -5.20 14.09 4.10
N TYR A 56 -5.54 12.81 4.21
CA TYR A 56 -6.78 12.25 3.68
C TYR A 56 -7.48 11.42 4.76
N GLY A 57 -8.75 11.73 5.00
CA GLY A 57 -9.61 11.03 5.93
C GLY A 57 -10.45 9.96 5.24
N VAL A 58 -10.65 8.83 5.90
CA VAL A 58 -11.63 7.82 5.49
C VAL A 58 -12.83 7.92 6.43
N LEU A 59 -13.98 8.24 5.86
CA LEU A 59 -15.26 8.33 6.56
C LEU A 59 -16.14 7.14 6.19
N VAL A 60 -16.88 6.63 7.16
CA VAL A 60 -17.88 5.55 6.98
C VAL A 60 -19.18 5.93 7.66
N ASP A 61 -20.29 5.31 7.28
CA ASP A 61 -21.56 5.50 7.98
C ASP A 61 -21.42 5.14 9.47
N ASP A 62 -22.04 5.93 10.35
CA ASP A 62 -21.91 5.80 11.82
C ASP A 62 -22.27 4.39 12.30
N GLU A 63 -23.30 3.77 11.70
CA GLU A 63 -23.73 2.40 12.01
C GLU A 63 -22.68 1.33 11.69
N GLN A 64 -21.71 1.64 10.82
CA GLN A 64 -20.70 0.72 10.33
C GLN A 64 -19.31 1.00 10.91
N GLU A 65 -19.18 1.96 11.83
CA GLU A 65 -17.90 2.39 12.39
C GLU A 65 -17.10 1.22 12.97
N MET A 66 -17.72 0.43 13.86
CA MET A 66 -17.03 -0.67 14.54
C MET A 66 -16.54 -1.73 13.56
N ARG A 67 -17.39 -2.13 12.61
CA ARG A 67 -17.03 -3.09 11.57
C ARG A 67 -15.89 -2.57 10.69
N ALA A 68 -15.90 -1.29 10.36
CA ALA A 68 -14.80 -0.67 9.62
C ALA A 68 -13.50 -0.75 10.42
N ARG A 69 -13.51 -0.37 11.70
CA ARG A 69 -12.31 -0.42 12.57
C ARG A 69 -11.76 -1.83 12.72
N GLU A 70 -12.62 -2.83 12.89
CA GLU A 70 -12.23 -4.24 12.96
C GLU A 70 -11.54 -4.71 11.67
N LEU A 71 -12.09 -4.36 10.50
CA LEU A 71 -11.47 -4.66 9.21
C LEU A 71 -10.11 -3.97 9.07
N LEU A 72 -10.01 -2.69 9.44
CA LEU A 72 -8.74 -1.96 9.36
C LEU A 72 -7.68 -2.51 10.30
N ALA A 73 -8.07 -2.95 11.50
CA ALA A 73 -7.18 -3.65 12.41
C ALA A 73 -6.74 -5.01 11.84
N TYR A 74 -7.68 -5.80 11.31
CA TYR A 74 -7.38 -7.11 10.71
C TYR A 74 -6.38 -7.03 9.56
N TYR A 75 -6.50 -6.00 8.71
CA TYR A 75 -5.57 -5.76 7.60
C TYR A 75 -4.35 -4.89 7.98
N ASN A 76 -4.15 -4.62 9.27
CA ASN A 76 -3.03 -3.87 9.83
C ASN A 76 -2.86 -2.45 9.26
N PHE A 77 -3.95 -1.73 8.97
CA PHE A 77 -3.87 -0.35 8.49
C PHE A 77 -3.51 0.67 9.58
N TYR A 78 -3.67 0.31 10.86
CA TYR A 78 -3.32 1.16 11.99
C TYR A 78 -1.87 1.01 12.45
N PHE A 79 -1.15 0.01 11.94
CA PHE A 79 0.25 -0.20 12.32
C PHE A 79 1.17 0.51 11.34
N GLU A 80 2.03 1.38 11.87
CA GLU A 80 3.07 2.04 11.10
C GLU A 80 4.03 0.98 10.54
N ARG A 81 4.37 1.13 9.26
CA ARG A 81 5.47 0.37 8.66
C ARG A 81 6.70 1.25 8.82
N GLU A 82 7.63 0.84 9.67
CA GLU A 82 8.94 1.50 9.77
C GLU A 82 9.60 1.44 8.38
N ASP A 83 10.06 2.58 7.87
CA ASP A 83 10.88 2.59 6.67
C ASP A 83 12.21 1.92 7.02
N LEU A 84 12.74 1.13 6.10
CA LEU A 84 14.08 0.57 6.24
C LEU A 84 15.10 1.69 6.44
N ASN A 85 14.89 2.87 5.83
CA ASN A 85 15.74 4.03 6.07
C ASN A 85 15.77 4.46 7.56
N ASP A 86 14.61 4.50 8.21
CA ASP A 86 14.50 4.85 9.64
C ASP A 86 15.18 3.80 10.53
N LEU A 87 15.11 2.53 10.12
CA LEU A 87 15.81 1.42 10.78
C LEU A 87 17.33 1.43 10.55
N LEU A 88 17.77 1.89 9.38
CA LEU A 88 19.19 2.01 9.01
C LEU A 88 19.84 3.20 9.72
N GLU A 89 19.12 4.28 9.96
CA GLU A 89 19.60 5.44 10.71
C GLU A 89 19.62 5.18 12.23
N SER A 90 18.66 4.42 12.76
CA SER A 90 18.51 4.26 14.22
C SER A 90 19.36 3.17 14.88
N LYS A 91 19.94 2.22 14.12
CA LYS A 91 20.72 1.10 14.71
C LYS A 91 22.18 1.09 14.26
N PHE A 92 23.08 1.18 15.24
CA PHE A 92 24.54 1.03 15.15
C PHE A 92 24.96 -0.38 14.64
N ALA A 93 24.59 -0.74 13.41
CA ALA A 93 25.19 -1.84 12.69
C ALA A 93 26.57 -1.42 12.18
N SER A 94 27.54 -2.33 12.13
CA SER A 94 28.85 -2.05 11.53
C SER A 94 28.68 -1.48 10.12
N LEU A 95 29.49 -0.46 9.76
CA LEU A 95 29.39 0.26 8.47
C LEU A 95 29.32 -0.70 7.27
N SER A 96 30.14 -1.75 7.28
CA SER A 96 30.13 -2.79 6.23
C SER A 96 28.80 -3.53 6.12
N LYS A 97 28.13 -3.86 7.24
CA LYS A 97 26.81 -4.51 7.20
C LYS A 97 25.73 -3.54 6.69
N LEU A 98 25.83 -2.27 7.05
CA LEU A 98 24.94 -1.22 6.58
C LEU A 98 25.06 -1.01 5.07
N GLU A 99 26.29 -0.93 4.56
CA GLU A 99 26.57 -0.80 3.13
C GLU A 99 26.04 -2.00 2.33
N ASN A 100 26.22 -3.22 2.86
CA ASN A 100 25.67 -4.43 2.25
C ASN A 100 24.13 -4.40 2.18
N VAL A 101 23.45 -4.02 3.28
CA VAL A 101 21.98 -3.91 3.29
C VAL A 101 21.50 -2.82 2.32
N LYS A 102 22.15 -1.66 2.31
CA LYS A 102 21.83 -0.55 1.41
C LYS A 102 22.04 -0.94 -0.06
N SER A 103 23.15 -1.59 -0.37
CA SER A 103 23.45 -2.10 -1.73
C SER A 103 22.36 -3.06 -2.21
N ASN A 104 21.96 -4.02 -1.36
CA ASN A 104 20.89 -4.96 -1.68
C ASN A 104 19.52 -4.28 -1.86
N PHE A 105 19.22 -3.30 -1.01
CA PHE A 105 17.97 -2.52 -1.12
C PHE A 105 17.92 -1.73 -2.44
N LEU A 106 19.00 -1.03 -2.79
CA LEU A 106 19.09 -0.28 -4.05
C LEU A 106 18.95 -1.19 -5.27
N GLN A 107 19.62 -2.35 -5.27
CA GLN A 107 19.49 -3.35 -6.34
C GLN A 107 18.05 -3.89 -6.43
N SER A 108 17.40 -4.15 -5.29
CA SER A 108 16.00 -4.57 -5.26
C SER A 108 15.07 -3.51 -5.87
N ARG A 109 15.28 -2.22 -5.55
CA ARG A 109 14.50 -1.11 -6.12
C ARG A 109 14.73 -0.93 -7.61
N GLU A 110 15.97 -1.06 -8.07
CA GLU A 110 16.29 -0.93 -9.50
C GLU A 110 15.57 -2.01 -10.31
N LEU A 111 15.69 -3.28 -9.90
CA LEU A 111 15.01 -4.40 -10.55
C LEU A 111 13.49 -4.25 -10.50
N TYR A 112 12.95 -3.84 -9.34
CA TYR A 112 11.52 -3.55 -9.20
C TYR A 112 11.05 -2.50 -10.22
N ASN A 113 11.76 -1.37 -10.34
CA ASN A 113 11.41 -0.29 -11.25
C ASN A 113 11.42 -0.72 -12.72
N LYS A 114 12.39 -1.56 -13.12
CA LYS A 114 12.49 -2.04 -14.50
C LYS A 114 11.40 -3.07 -14.83
N LEU A 115 10.99 -3.89 -13.88
CA LEU A 115 9.93 -4.89 -14.08
C LEU A 115 8.53 -4.27 -13.95
N SER A 116 8.33 -3.28 -13.08
CA SER A 116 7.00 -2.71 -12.81
C SER A 116 6.41 -1.93 -13.99
N ILE A 117 7.25 -1.48 -14.94
CA ILE A 117 6.82 -0.79 -16.15
C ILE A 117 6.38 -1.73 -17.28
N MET A 118 6.56 -3.06 -17.12
CA MET A 118 6.20 -4.00 -18.17
C MET A 118 4.67 -4.11 -18.32
N PRO A 119 4.15 -4.18 -19.57
CA PRO A 119 2.72 -4.37 -19.81
C PRO A 119 2.18 -5.62 -19.12
N SER A 120 0.91 -5.57 -18.70
CA SER A 120 0.17 -6.69 -18.07
C SER A 120 0.68 -7.14 -16.70
N ILE A 121 1.76 -6.55 -16.19
CA ILE A 121 2.20 -6.74 -14.80
C ILE A 121 1.39 -5.83 -13.89
N LEU A 122 0.72 -6.43 -12.92
CA LEU A 122 -0.05 -5.73 -11.90
C LEU A 122 0.82 -5.32 -10.71
N ARG A 123 1.68 -6.24 -10.27
CA ARG A 123 2.55 -6.01 -9.11
C ARG A 123 3.83 -6.81 -9.24
N VAL A 124 4.93 -6.20 -8.86
CA VAL A 124 6.23 -6.86 -8.71
C VAL A 124 6.68 -6.76 -7.26
N SER A 125 7.32 -7.79 -6.75
CA SER A 125 8.14 -7.71 -5.55
C SER A 125 9.51 -8.30 -5.86
N VAL A 126 10.56 -7.55 -5.54
CA VAL A 126 11.94 -8.00 -5.69
C VAL A 126 12.61 -7.93 -4.32
N VAL A 127 13.29 -9.02 -3.96
CA VAL A 127 14.08 -9.09 -2.74
C VAL A 127 15.47 -9.62 -3.11
N VAL A 128 16.49 -8.81 -2.85
CA VAL A 128 17.90 -9.17 -3.01
C VAL A 128 18.53 -9.31 -1.62
N THR A 129 19.27 -10.40 -1.41
CA THR A 129 19.96 -10.68 -0.13
C THR A 129 21.32 -11.31 -0.36
N GLY A 130 22.24 -11.14 0.59
CA GLY A 130 23.60 -11.69 0.52
C GLY A 130 24.67 -10.63 0.22
N GLU A 131 25.93 -11.04 0.28
CA GLU A 131 27.08 -10.14 0.13
C GLU A 131 27.85 -10.40 -1.18
N LYS A 132 28.20 -11.65 -1.47
CA LYS A 132 28.90 -12.07 -2.70
C LYS A 132 27.97 -12.82 -3.66
N ALA A 133 27.64 -14.07 -3.32
CA ALA A 133 26.66 -14.88 -4.07
C ALA A 133 25.24 -14.49 -3.61
N LYS A 134 24.69 -13.45 -4.23
CA LYS A 134 23.40 -12.90 -3.83
C LYS A 134 22.26 -13.83 -4.23
N ARG A 135 21.17 -13.75 -3.48
CA ARG A 135 19.91 -14.44 -3.77
C ARG A 135 18.88 -13.39 -4.14
N THR A 136 18.41 -13.44 -5.37
CA THR A 136 17.41 -12.54 -5.94
C THR A 136 16.11 -13.30 -6.13
N SER A 137 15.09 -12.92 -5.38
CA SER A 137 13.73 -13.46 -5.51
C SER A 137 12.84 -12.42 -6.16
N VAL A 138 12.18 -12.82 -7.25
CA VAL A 138 11.27 -11.96 -8.01
C VAL A 138 9.88 -12.60 -8.02
N LEU A 139 8.89 -11.88 -7.53
CA LEU A 139 7.48 -12.22 -7.59
C LEU A 139 6.78 -11.30 -8.58
N ILE A 140 6.15 -11.88 -9.60
CA ILE A 140 5.40 -11.14 -10.61
C ILE A 140 3.94 -11.57 -10.53
N ILE A 141 3.06 -10.61 -10.27
CA ILE A 141 1.60 -10.78 -10.30
C ILE A 141 1.10 -10.06 -11.56
N SER A 142 0.32 -10.76 -12.36
CA SER A 142 -0.18 -10.29 -13.67
C SER A 142 -1.69 -10.46 -13.76
N LEU A 143 -2.34 -9.62 -14.59
CA LEU A 143 -3.79 -9.69 -14.83
C LEU A 143 -4.17 -10.84 -15.78
N SER A 144 -3.24 -11.21 -16.65
CA SER A 144 -3.40 -12.30 -17.60
C SER A 144 -2.12 -13.12 -17.64
N GLU A 145 -2.21 -14.34 -18.15
CA GLU A 145 -1.05 -15.21 -18.23
C GLU A 145 0.05 -14.57 -19.10
N ILE A 146 1.24 -14.43 -18.52
CA ILE A 146 2.42 -13.97 -19.24
C ILE A 146 2.87 -15.09 -20.18
N SER A 147 2.98 -14.78 -21.47
CA SER A 147 3.40 -15.73 -22.49
C SER A 147 4.77 -16.36 -22.17
N PRO A 148 5.02 -17.61 -22.60
CA PRO A 148 6.31 -18.27 -22.40
C PRO A 148 7.50 -17.46 -22.95
N GLU A 149 7.30 -16.78 -24.08
CA GLU A 149 8.31 -15.89 -24.67
C GLU A 149 8.64 -14.71 -23.74
N ASN A 150 7.62 -14.05 -23.18
CA ASN A 150 7.83 -12.96 -22.23
C ASN A 150 8.46 -13.44 -20.92
N LYS A 151 8.08 -14.62 -20.42
CA LYS A 151 8.74 -15.25 -19.26
C LYS A 151 10.23 -15.48 -19.54
N SER A 152 10.56 -16.01 -20.72
CA SER A 152 11.96 -16.22 -21.16
C SER A 152 12.73 -14.90 -21.31
N ASN A 153 12.10 -13.86 -21.85
CA ASN A 153 12.70 -12.54 -21.98
C ASN A 153 12.98 -11.90 -20.61
N ILE A 154 12.05 -12.01 -19.66
CA ILE A 154 12.23 -11.56 -18.27
C ILE A 154 13.40 -12.30 -17.62
N GLU A 155 13.44 -13.63 -17.77
CA GLU A 155 14.52 -14.44 -17.21
C GLU A 155 15.88 -14.07 -17.80
N ARG A 156 15.97 -13.90 -19.13
CA ARG A 156 17.19 -13.49 -19.83
C ARG A 156 17.64 -12.10 -19.38
N PHE A 157 16.71 -11.16 -19.27
CA PHE A 157 16.97 -9.82 -18.78
C PHE A 157 17.54 -9.85 -17.35
N LEU A 158 16.90 -10.57 -16.43
CA LEU A 158 17.34 -10.66 -15.05
C LEU A 158 18.70 -11.34 -14.91
N LYS A 159 18.96 -12.42 -15.66
CA LYS A 159 20.27 -13.07 -15.72
C LYS A 159 21.36 -12.14 -16.29
N GLY A 160 21.01 -11.25 -17.22
CA GLY A 160 21.94 -10.26 -17.76
C GLY A 160 22.30 -9.11 -16.79
N VAL A 161 21.51 -8.91 -15.73
CA VAL A 161 21.76 -7.87 -14.71
C VAL A 161 22.46 -8.44 -13.47
N LEU A 162 22.34 -9.75 -13.22
CA LEU A 162 22.92 -10.44 -12.07
C LEU A 162 24.29 -11.00 -12.40
N ASN A 163 25.11 -11.25 -11.38
CA ASN A 163 26.39 -11.95 -11.55
C ASN A 163 26.15 -13.45 -11.80
N GLU A 164 27.10 -14.13 -12.43
CA GLU A 164 26.99 -15.58 -12.70
C GLU A 164 26.86 -16.43 -11.43
N GLU A 165 27.45 -15.98 -10.31
CA GLU A 165 27.38 -16.65 -9.01
C GLU A 165 26.05 -16.42 -8.28
N ASP A 166 25.23 -15.47 -8.73
CA ASP A 166 23.98 -15.10 -8.07
C ASP A 166 22.87 -16.12 -8.35
N LYS A 167 22.04 -16.39 -7.35
CA LYS A 167 20.88 -17.26 -7.47
C LYS A 167 19.63 -16.44 -7.78
N LEU A 168 19.01 -16.72 -8.91
CA LEU A 168 17.74 -16.12 -9.32
C LEU A 168 16.57 -17.09 -9.11
N THR A 169 15.49 -16.61 -8.50
CA THR A 169 14.21 -17.32 -8.41
C THR A 169 13.10 -16.39 -8.87
N ILE A 170 12.32 -16.81 -9.87
CA ILE A 170 11.19 -16.05 -10.40
C ILE A 170 9.91 -16.84 -10.16
N SER A 171 8.89 -16.21 -9.59
CA SER A 171 7.57 -16.78 -9.39
C SER A 171 6.52 -15.92 -10.08
N TYR A 172 5.67 -16.55 -10.88
CA TYR A 172 4.61 -15.91 -11.64
C TYR A 172 3.25 -16.31 -11.08
N PHE A 173 2.42 -15.32 -10.80
CA PHE A 173 1.04 -15.51 -10.37
C PHE A 173 0.12 -14.72 -11.30
N VAL A 174 -0.98 -15.36 -11.67
CA VAL A 174 -2.07 -14.70 -12.40
C VAL A 174 -3.15 -14.40 -11.37
N GLN A 175 -3.49 -13.12 -11.22
CA GLN A 175 -4.66 -12.75 -10.44
C GLN A 175 -5.90 -12.99 -11.30
N ALA A 176 -6.54 -14.14 -11.11
CA ALA A 176 -7.87 -14.38 -11.66
C ALA A 176 -8.82 -13.33 -11.07
N VAL A 177 -9.44 -12.54 -11.93
CA VAL A 177 -10.51 -11.59 -11.58
C VAL A 177 -11.83 -12.35 -11.52
#